data_AF-A0A370F7I2-F1
#
_entry.id   AF-A0A370F7I2-F1
#
_cell.length_a   1.000
_cell.length_b   1.000
_cell.length_c   1.000
_cell.angle_alpha   90.00
_cell.angle_beta   90.00
_cell.angle_gamma   90.00
#
_symmetry.space_group_name_H-M   'P 1'
#
loop_
_entity.id
_entity.type
_entity.pdbx_description
1 polymer ?
#
loop_
_entity_poly.entity_id
_entity_poly.type
_entity_poly.pdbx_seq_one_letter_code
_entity_poly.pdbx_strand_id
1 'polypeptide(L)'
;MPLMKTGRYGRFWAMVATSAVLGWGAMYLNTYQFDHVLFSWTRVFMALIMGGLMTAVMMAFMWNMYPSRRMNLAVMGIAFVLFMAGLGLVRSQATVNDLAYMRAMVPHHSIAVLTSSRAQIADPRVRKLADGIIEAQVREIAEMKMLIADIEHSGPRGAAPLPSRSTALTPEMKRRAEDGAR
;
A
#
# COMPACT_ATOMS: atom_id res chain seq x y z
N MET A 1 6.05 -19.68 41.04
CA MET A 1 6.56 -18.56 40.21
C MET A 1 6.15 -18.71 38.73
N PRO A 2 4.95 -18.26 38.31
CA PRO A 2 4.53 -18.24 36.90
C PRO A 2 4.71 -16.86 36.22
N LEU A 3 4.98 -15.81 37.00
CA LEU A 3 4.89 -14.40 36.56
C LEU A 3 6.02 -13.94 35.61
N MET A 4 7.10 -14.70 35.45
CA MET A 4 8.25 -14.33 34.58
C MET A 4 8.14 -14.82 33.14
N LYS A 5 7.19 -15.71 32.80
CA LYS A 5 7.03 -16.24 31.43
C LYS A 5 6.26 -15.29 30.51
N THR A 6 5.34 -14.50 31.06
CA THR A 6 4.46 -13.57 30.35
C THR A 6 5.19 -12.33 29.82
N GLY A 7 6.23 -11.86 30.53
CA GLY A 7 6.96 -10.65 30.15
C GLY A 7 7.73 -10.74 28.82
N ARG A 8 8.17 -11.95 28.41
CA ARG A 8 8.90 -12.14 27.15
C ARG A 8 8.00 -12.02 25.93
N TYR A 9 6.85 -12.70 25.92
CA TYR A 9 5.89 -12.61 24.81
C TYR A 9 5.20 -11.24 24.76
N GLY A 10 4.96 -10.60 25.91
CA GLY A 10 4.46 -9.22 25.95
C GLY A 10 5.40 -8.23 25.26
N ARG A 11 6.70 -8.30 25.56
CA ARG A 11 7.73 -7.48 24.88
C ARG A 11 7.82 -7.78 23.38
N PHE A 12 7.71 -9.05 22.99
CA PHE A 12 7.67 -9.44 21.57
C PHE A 12 6.52 -8.76 20.83
N TRP A 13 5.30 -8.87 21.36
CA TRP A 13 4.12 -8.26 20.74
C TRP A 13 4.18 -6.73 20.77
N ALA A 14 4.70 -6.13 21.84
CA ALA A 14 4.92 -4.68 21.89
C ALA A 14 5.91 -4.22 20.80
N MET A 15 6.99 -4.98 20.58
CA MET A 15 7.96 -4.71 19.51
C MET A 15 7.31 -4.84 18.13
N VAL A 16 6.58 -5.93 17.88
CA VAL A 16 5.88 -6.15 16.60
C VAL A 16 4.87 -5.02 16.33
N ALA A 17 4.02 -4.69 17.30
CA ALA A 17 3.00 -3.65 17.15
C ALA A 17 3.61 -2.27 16.92
N THR A 18 4.64 -1.90 17.71
CA THR A 18 5.34 -0.62 17.54
C THR A 18 5.98 -0.53 16.16
N SER A 19 6.71 -1.57 15.73
CA SER A 19 7.31 -1.63 14.40
C SER A 19 6.28 -1.58 13.27
N ALA A 20 5.12 -2.23 13.44
CA ALA A 20 4.04 -2.19 12.46
C ALA A 20 3.43 -0.79 12.31
N VAL A 21 3.19 -0.08 13.43
CA VAL A 21 2.67 1.30 13.41
C VAL A 21 3.69 2.26 12.80
N LEU A 22 4.95 2.19 13.22
CA LEU A 22 6.02 3.01 12.66
C LEU A 22 6.22 2.71 11.17
N GLY A 23 6.23 1.44 10.78
CA GLY A 23 6.34 1.01 9.39
C GLY A 23 5.17 1.51 8.55
N TRP A 24 3.93 1.42 9.04
CA TRP A 24 2.75 1.96 8.37
C TRP A 24 2.84 3.47 8.18
N GLY A 25 3.26 4.22 9.21
CA GLY A 25 3.52 5.66 9.09
C GLY A 25 4.63 5.99 8.08
N ALA A 26 5.71 5.21 8.10
CA ALA A 26 6.85 5.40 7.20
C ALA A 26 6.48 5.26 5.71
N MET A 27 5.43 4.51 5.38
CA MET A 27 4.93 4.38 4.00
C MET A 27 4.47 5.73 3.40
N TYR A 28 4.24 6.77 4.22
CA TYR A 28 3.86 8.12 3.77
C TYR A 28 5.06 9.02 3.46
N LEU A 29 6.27 8.64 3.84
CA LEU A 29 7.45 9.52 3.73
C LEU A 29 7.95 9.73 2.30
N ASN A 30 7.48 8.93 1.35
CA ASN A 30 7.83 9.04 -0.08
C ASN A 30 6.77 9.78 -0.91
N THR A 31 5.77 10.39 -0.29
CA THR A 31 4.81 11.25 -0.98
C THR A 31 5.47 12.57 -1.38
N TYR A 32 5.28 13.03 -2.63
CA TYR A 32 5.93 14.24 -3.18
C TYR A 32 5.54 15.53 -2.46
N GLN A 33 4.26 15.70 -2.11
CA GLN A 33 3.74 16.86 -1.39
C GLN A 33 2.97 16.43 -0.14
N PHE A 34 3.03 17.25 0.91
CA PHE A 34 2.37 16.94 2.18
C PHE A 34 0.84 16.85 2.08
N ASP A 35 0.23 17.66 1.23
CA ASP A 35 -1.21 17.66 0.98
C ASP A 35 -1.69 16.46 0.14
N HIS A 36 -0.78 15.58 -0.29
CA HIS A 36 -1.11 14.28 -0.90
C HIS A 36 -1.15 13.13 0.11
N VAL A 37 -0.86 13.40 1.40
CA VAL A 37 -0.90 12.41 2.47
C VAL A 37 -2.34 12.13 2.88
N LEU A 38 -2.94 11.09 2.28
CA LEU A 38 -4.32 10.67 2.55
C LEU A 38 -4.38 9.23 3.10
N PHE A 39 -5.35 8.96 3.95
CA PHE A 39 -5.54 7.64 4.55
C PHE A 39 -5.80 6.56 3.47
N SER A 40 -5.21 5.37 3.63
CA SER A 40 -5.34 4.25 2.69
C SER A 40 -5.54 2.91 3.40
N TRP A 41 -6.66 2.25 3.12
CA TRP A 41 -6.92 0.88 3.57
C TRP A 41 -5.90 -0.13 3.02
N THR A 42 -5.51 0.03 1.77
CA THR A 42 -4.48 -0.80 1.13
C THR A 42 -3.16 -0.78 1.92
N ARG A 43 -2.75 0.38 2.45
CA ARG A 43 -1.55 0.48 3.31
C ARG A 43 -1.73 -0.23 4.64
N VAL A 44 -2.91 -0.19 5.24
CA VAL A 44 -3.24 -0.96 6.46
C VAL A 44 -3.11 -2.46 6.17
N PHE A 45 -3.67 -2.95 5.07
CA PHE A 45 -3.57 -4.37 4.70
C PHE A 45 -2.12 -4.80 4.40
N MET A 46 -1.34 -3.94 3.75
CA MET A 46 0.09 -4.18 3.56
C MET A 46 0.85 -4.22 4.90
N ALA A 47 0.49 -3.37 5.87
CA ALA A 47 1.06 -3.44 7.21
C ALA A 47 0.70 -4.75 7.93
N LEU A 48 -0.49 -5.33 7.70
CA LEU A 48 -0.83 -6.66 8.22
C LEU A 48 0.02 -7.76 7.59
N ILE A 49 0.21 -7.72 6.27
CA ILE A 49 1.06 -8.68 5.54
C ILE A 49 2.50 -8.62 6.05
N MET A 50 3.07 -7.42 6.11
CA MET A 50 4.45 -7.21 6.59
C MET A 50 4.58 -7.57 8.06
N GLY A 51 3.61 -7.19 8.89
CA GLY A 51 3.57 -7.52 10.31
C GLY A 51 3.51 -9.03 10.54
N GLY A 52 2.67 -9.75 9.78
CA GLY A 52 2.60 -11.21 9.80
C GLY A 52 3.93 -11.86 9.40
N LEU A 53 4.52 -11.46 8.27
CA LEU A 53 5.83 -11.96 7.82
C LEU A 53 6.93 -11.71 8.85
N MET A 54 7.04 -10.47 9.34
CA MET A 54 8.03 -10.07 10.34
C MET A 54 7.86 -10.90 11.62
N THR A 55 6.62 -11.07 12.09
CA THR A 55 6.30 -11.88 13.28
C THR A 55 6.78 -13.33 13.10
N ALA A 56 6.48 -13.94 11.95
CA ALA A 56 6.89 -15.31 11.64
C ALA A 56 8.42 -15.45 11.58
N VAL A 57 9.10 -14.55 10.87
CA VAL A 57 10.57 -14.56 10.74
C VAL A 57 11.23 -14.37 12.10
N MET A 58 10.82 -13.35 12.87
CA MET A 58 11.39 -13.10 14.20
C MET A 58 11.18 -14.31 15.13
N MET A 59 9.99 -14.89 15.15
CA MET A 59 9.72 -16.07 15.97
C MET A 59 10.56 -17.29 15.53
N ALA A 60 10.76 -17.50 14.22
CA ALA A 60 11.58 -18.58 13.70
C ALA A 60 13.05 -18.47 14.15
N PHE A 61 13.65 -17.28 14.04
CA PHE A 61 15.05 -17.06 14.46
C PHE A 61 15.23 -17.08 15.98
N MET A 62 14.23 -16.60 16.72
CA MET A 62 14.30 -16.50 18.18
C MET A 62 13.64 -17.69 18.88
N TRP A 63 13.43 -18.81 18.18
CA TRP A 63 12.60 -19.92 18.63
C TRP A 63 12.97 -20.44 20.03
N ASN A 64 14.27 -20.67 20.26
CA ASN A 64 14.79 -21.20 21.52
C ASN A 64 14.82 -20.18 22.67
N MET A 65 14.68 -18.89 22.37
CA MET A 65 14.61 -17.82 23.37
C MET A 65 13.26 -17.81 24.11
N TYR A 66 12.22 -18.33 23.47
CA TYR A 66 10.86 -18.40 23.99
C TYR A 66 10.54 -19.79 24.54
N PRO A 67 10.14 -19.90 25.82
CA PRO A 67 10.20 -21.16 26.56
C PRO A 67 9.08 -22.14 26.22
N SER A 68 7.97 -21.69 25.61
CA SER A 68 6.79 -22.50 25.36
C SER A 68 6.63 -22.77 23.88
N ARG A 69 6.91 -24.01 23.44
CA ARG A 69 6.69 -24.44 22.06
C ARG A 69 5.24 -24.22 21.60
N ARG A 70 4.27 -24.47 22.49
CA ARG A 70 2.84 -24.24 22.20
C ARG A 70 2.55 -22.77 21.91
N MET A 71 3.15 -21.85 22.69
CA MET A 71 2.95 -20.42 22.48
C MET A 71 3.70 -19.92 21.23
N ASN A 72 4.88 -20.46 20.94
CA ASN A 72 5.61 -20.14 19.70
C ASN A 72 4.77 -20.55 18.48
N LEU A 73 4.19 -21.75 18.49
CA LEU A 73 3.28 -22.21 17.44
C LEU A 73 2.02 -21.34 17.35
N ALA A 74 1.46 -20.89 18.47
CA ALA A 74 0.33 -19.96 18.47
C ALA A 74 0.70 -18.62 17.83
N VAL A 75 1.89 -18.07 18.11
CA VAL A 75 2.41 -16.85 17.46
C VAL A 75 2.57 -17.06 15.95
N MET A 76 3.12 -18.20 15.52
CA MET A 76 3.21 -18.56 14.09
C MET A 76 1.83 -18.67 13.44
N GLY A 77 0.85 -19.24 14.14
CA GLY A 77 -0.53 -19.32 13.68
C GLY A 77 -1.16 -17.93 13.50
N ILE A 78 -0.98 -17.03 14.48
CA ILE A 78 -1.44 -15.63 14.38
C ILE A 78 -0.77 -14.93 13.19
N ALA A 79 0.54 -15.08 13.04
CA ALA A 79 1.29 -14.50 11.93
C ALA A 79 0.75 -14.97 10.56
N PHE A 80 0.46 -16.26 10.43
CA PHE A 80 -0.15 -16.83 9.22
C PHE A 80 -1.54 -16.25 8.96
N VAL A 81 -2.40 -16.14 9.98
CA VAL A 81 -3.74 -15.57 9.84
C VAL A 81 -3.67 -14.09 9.42
N LEU A 82 -2.80 -13.29 10.05
CA LEU A 82 -2.60 -11.88 9.68
C LEU A 82 -2.14 -11.74 8.23
N PHE A 83 -1.18 -12.58 7.82
CA PHE A 83 -0.69 -12.62 6.44
C PHE A 83 -1.79 -12.97 5.45
N MET A 84 -2.53 -14.06 5.69
CA MET A 84 -3.58 -14.52 4.78
C MET A 84 -4.75 -13.54 4.72
N ALA A 85 -5.15 -12.96 5.86
CA ALA A 85 -6.19 -11.95 5.92
C ALA A 85 -5.79 -10.68 5.16
N GLY A 86 -4.57 -10.16 5.41
CA GLY A 86 -4.04 -9.00 4.71
C GLY A 86 -3.94 -9.25 3.20
N LEU A 87 -3.44 -10.43 2.80
CA LEU A 87 -3.35 -10.84 1.39
C LEU A 87 -4.73 -10.94 0.73
N GLY A 88 -5.70 -11.55 1.41
CA GLY A 88 -7.08 -11.65 0.92
C GLY A 88 -7.75 -10.29 0.75
N LEU A 89 -7.58 -9.39 1.72
CA LEU A 89 -8.14 -8.03 1.67
C LEU A 89 -7.50 -7.20 0.55
N VAL A 90 -6.16 -7.24 0.43
CA VAL A 90 -5.47 -6.48 -0.60
C VAL A 90 -5.70 -7.04 -2.01
N ARG A 91 -5.93 -8.36 -2.16
CA ARG A 91 -6.23 -8.93 -3.48
C ARG A 91 -7.69 -8.80 -3.90
N SER A 92 -8.62 -8.82 -2.94
CA SER A 92 -10.04 -8.71 -3.25
C SER A 92 -10.48 -7.28 -3.54
N GLN A 93 -9.78 -6.28 -2.98
CA GLN A 93 -10.16 -4.87 -3.07
C GLN A 93 -11.60 -4.60 -2.56
N ALA A 94 -12.18 -5.50 -1.76
CA ALA A 94 -13.59 -5.47 -1.36
C ALA A 94 -13.98 -4.23 -0.52
N THR A 95 -13.01 -3.53 0.08
CA THR A 95 -13.21 -2.32 0.88
C THR A 95 -12.86 -1.03 0.14
N VAL A 96 -12.58 -1.11 -1.16
CA VAL A 96 -12.14 0.03 -2.00
C VAL A 96 -13.32 0.57 -2.80
N ASN A 97 -14.01 1.56 -2.23
CA ASN A 97 -15.04 2.36 -2.91
C ASN A 97 -14.45 3.63 -3.54
N ASP A 98 -15.27 4.47 -4.17
CA ASP A 98 -14.83 5.68 -4.89
C ASP A 98 -13.88 6.57 -4.06
N LEU A 99 -14.28 6.91 -2.83
CA LEU A 99 -13.46 7.74 -1.93
C LEU A 99 -12.19 7.02 -1.50
N ALA A 100 -12.27 5.74 -1.11
CA ALA A 100 -11.11 4.96 -0.70
C ALA A 100 -10.10 4.77 -1.85
N TYR A 101 -10.60 4.60 -3.07
CA TYR A 101 -9.80 4.52 -4.29
C TYR A 101 -9.02 5.82 -4.49
N MET A 102 -9.71 6.96 -4.55
CA MET A 102 -9.06 8.25 -4.82
C MET A 102 -8.10 8.65 -3.68
N ARG A 103 -8.49 8.45 -2.42
CA ARG A 103 -7.60 8.72 -1.26
C ARG A 103 -6.35 7.83 -1.27
N ALA A 104 -6.41 6.62 -1.81
CA ALA A 104 -5.23 5.77 -1.98
C ALA A 104 -4.41 6.14 -3.23
N MET A 105 -5.06 6.60 -4.30
CA MET A 105 -4.42 6.91 -5.58
C MET A 105 -3.70 8.27 -5.58
N VAL A 106 -4.20 9.28 -4.86
CA VAL A 106 -3.50 10.57 -4.70
C VAL A 106 -2.04 10.38 -4.21
N PRO A 107 -1.77 9.70 -3.07
CA PRO A 107 -0.39 9.46 -2.65
C PRO A 107 0.37 8.50 -3.57
N HIS A 108 -0.31 7.55 -4.21
CA HIS A 108 0.33 6.63 -5.17
C HIS A 108 0.89 7.39 -6.38
N HIS A 109 0.06 8.22 -7.00
CA HIS A 109 0.46 9.12 -8.09
C HIS A 109 1.54 10.09 -7.63
N SER A 110 1.40 10.62 -6.41
CA SER A 110 2.40 11.50 -5.86
C SER A 110 3.80 10.86 -5.78
N ILE A 111 3.92 9.55 -5.52
CA ILE A 111 5.21 8.84 -5.51
C ILE A 111 5.81 8.75 -6.93
N ALA A 112 4.97 8.54 -7.94
CA ALA A 112 5.43 8.51 -9.33
C ALA A 112 5.86 9.92 -9.80
N VAL A 113 5.18 10.99 -9.41
CA VAL A 113 5.66 12.37 -9.62
C VAL A 113 7.01 12.62 -8.93
N LEU A 114 7.18 12.19 -7.67
CA LEU A 114 8.46 12.28 -6.96
C LEU A 114 9.59 11.59 -7.75
N THR A 115 9.33 10.37 -8.21
CA THR A 115 10.32 9.53 -8.89
C THR A 115 10.66 10.10 -10.26
N SER A 116 9.66 10.44 -11.07
CA SER A 116 9.84 10.99 -12.42
C SER A 116 10.53 12.34 -12.43
N SER A 117 10.33 13.17 -11.39
CA SER A 117 10.95 14.49 -11.27
C SER A 117 12.39 14.48 -10.75
N ARG A 118 12.78 13.45 -9.98
CA ARG A 118 14.12 13.39 -9.34
C ARG A 118 15.05 12.34 -9.93
N ALA A 119 14.56 11.42 -10.75
CA ALA A 119 15.38 10.39 -11.36
C ALA A 119 16.42 10.98 -12.33
N GLN A 120 17.65 10.47 -12.27
CA GLN A 120 18.75 10.83 -13.16
C GLN A 120 18.61 10.10 -14.50
N ILE A 121 17.73 10.62 -15.36
CA ILE A 121 17.42 10.01 -16.66
C ILE A 121 18.21 10.71 -17.78
N ALA A 122 19.03 9.95 -18.50
CA ALA A 122 19.87 10.44 -19.59
C ALA A 122 19.24 10.21 -20.98
N ASP A 123 18.53 9.10 -21.18
CA ASP A 123 17.89 8.79 -22.47
C ASP A 123 16.69 9.75 -22.71
N PRO A 124 16.69 10.55 -23.80
CA PRO A 124 15.61 11.49 -24.10
C PRO A 124 14.22 10.84 -24.22
N ARG A 125 14.14 9.60 -24.68
CA ARG A 125 12.87 8.86 -24.81
C ARG A 125 12.30 8.55 -23.42
N VAL A 126 13.17 8.11 -22.50
CA VAL A 126 12.78 7.86 -21.11
C VAL A 126 12.42 9.17 -20.41
N ARG A 127 13.09 10.28 -20.73
CA ARG A 127 12.71 11.59 -20.19
C ARG A 127 11.33 12.03 -20.66
N LYS A 128 11.07 11.94 -21.97
CA LYS A 128 9.75 12.23 -22.55
C LYS A 128 8.64 11.39 -21.91
N LEU A 129 8.90 10.10 -21.67
CA LEU A 129 7.97 9.23 -20.96
C LEU A 129 7.72 9.71 -19.51
N ALA A 130 8.78 10.03 -18.77
CA ALA A 130 8.68 10.49 -17.39
C ALA A 130 7.93 11.83 -17.28
N ASP A 131 8.16 12.75 -18.22
CA ASP A 131 7.45 14.04 -18.27
C ASP A 131 5.96 13.84 -18.58
N GLY A 132 5.62 12.93 -19.49
CA GLY A 132 4.22 12.54 -19.74
C GLY A 132 3.54 11.89 -18.51
N ILE A 133 4.28 11.10 -17.72
CA ILE A 133 3.80 10.56 -16.45
C ILE A 133 3.52 11.70 -15.46
N ILE A 134 4.42 12.68 -15.34
CA ILE A 134 4.22 13.84 -14.46
C ILE A 134 2.96 14.61 -14.87
N GLU A 135 2.83 14.95 -16.15
CA GLU A 135 1.69 15.72 -16.67
C GLU A 135 0.36 15.01 -16.37
N ALA A 136 0.28 13.72 -16.71
CA ALA A 136 -0.94 12.94 -16.47
C ALA A 136 -1.27 12.86 -14.98
N GLN A 137 -0.28 12.52 -14.14
CA GLN A 137 -0.56 12.25 -12.73
C GLN A 137 -0.81 13.52 -11.92
N VAL A 138 -0.18 14.65 -12.24
CA VAL A 138 -0.50 15.94 -11.59
C VAL A 138 -1.94 16.35 -11.90
N ARG A 139 -2.37 16.22 -13.16
CA ARG A 139 -3.76 16.48 -13.56
C ARG A 139 -4.74 15.55 -12.84
N GLU A 140 -4.45 14.25 -12.83
CA GLU A 140 -5.30 13.24 -12.17
C GLU A 140 -5.39 13.44 -10.65
N ILE A 141 -4.31 13.90 -9.99
CA ILE A 141 -4.36 14.28 -8.57
C ILE A 141 -5.35 15.43 -8.33
N ALA A 142 -5.31 16.47 -9.17
CA ALA A 142 -6.24 17.59 -9.05
C ALA A 142 -7.69 17.14 -9.26
N GLU A 143 -7.94 16.32 -10.29
CA GLU A 143 -9.25 15.75 -10.57
C GLU A 143 -9.77 14.89 -9.40
N MET A 144 -8.95 13.99 -8.87
CA MET A 144 -9.31 13.18 -7.70
C MET A 144 -9.64 14.02 -6.48
N LYS A 145 -8.87 15.07 -6.17
CA LYS A 145 -9.16 15.97 -5.05
C LYS A 145 -10.50 16.69 -5.22
N MET A 146 -10.80 17.16 -6.44
CA MET A 146 -12.08 17.79 -6.75
C MET A 146 -13.25 16.79 -6.62
N LEU A 147 -13.09 15.57 -7.11
CA LEU A 147 -14.09 14.50 -7.00
C LEU A 147 -14.31 14.04 -5.56
N ILE A 148 -13.25 13.93 -4.75
CA ILE A 148 -13.37 13.64 -3.32
C ILE A 148 -14.25 14.70 -2.65
N ALA A 149 -13.97 15.99 -2.90
CA ALA A 149 -14.74 17.09 -2.32
C ALA A 149 -16.21 17.08 -2.78
N ASP A 150 -16.48 16.86 -4.07
CA ASP A 150 -17.86 16.77 -4.60
C ASP A 150 -18.61 15.58 -3.99
N ILE A 151 -18.00 14.40 -3.92
CA ILE A 151 -18.68 13.20 -3.38
C ILE A 151 -18.89 13.31 -1.87
N GLU A 152 -17.97 13.91 -1.12
CA GLU A 152 -18.15 14.16 0.32
C GLU A 152 -19.30 15.14 0.60
N HIS A 153 -19.50 16.13 -0.27
CA HIS A 153 -20.54 17.14 -0.12
C HIS A 153 -21.90 16.69 -0.66
N SER A 154 -21.91 16.12 -1.87
CA SER A 154 -23.10 15.87 -2.69
C SER A 154 -23.50 14.39 -2.73
N GLY A 155 -22.64 13.48 -2.26
CA GLY A 155 -22.78 12.04 -2.45
C GLY A 155 -22.36 11.57 -3.85
N PRO A 156 -22.19 10.24 -4.05
CA PRO A 156 -21.81 9.68 -5.34
C PRO A 156 -22.96 9.74 -6.34
N ARG A 157 -22.64 9.96 -7.62
CA ARG A 157 -23.62 9.99 -8.74
C ARG A 157 -23.94 8.60 -9.28
N GLY A 158 -24.20 7.63 -8.40
CA GLY A 158 -24.47 6.25 -8.76
C GLY A 158 -24.72 5.38 -7.54
N ALA A 159 -25.53 4.33 -7.71
CA ALA A 159 -25.93 3.42 -6.62
C ALA A 159 -25.20 2.06 -6.64
N ALA A 160 -24.47 1.74 -7.72
CA ALA A 160 -23.81 0.45 -7.88
C ALA A 160 -22.44 0.59 -8.59
N PRO A 161 -21.48 -0.32 -8.31
CA PRO A 161 -20.19 -0.34 -9.00
C PRO A 161 -20.34 -0.51 -10.52
N LEU A 162 -19.52 0.22 -11.27
CA LEU A 162 -19.46 0.14 -12.73
C LEU A 162 -18.38 -0.87 -13.17
N PRO A 163 -18.55 -1.57 -14.30
CA PRO A 163 -17.54 -2.49 -14.81
C PRO A 163 -16.29 -1.73 -15.28
N SER A 164 -15.11 -2.29 -15.04
CA SER A 164 -13.85 -1.74 -15.54
C SER A 164 -13.68 -2.00 -17.04
N ARG A 165 -12.90 -1.15 -17.71
CA ARG A 165 -12.33 -1.48 -19.03
C ARG A 165 -11.44 -2.73 -18.96
N SER A 166 -11.21 -3.37 -20.11
CA SER A 166 -10.25 -4.48 -20.23
C SER A 166 -8.82 -4.03 -19.90
N THR A 167 -8.06 -4.91 -19.26
CA THR A 167 -6.62 -4.72 -18.96
C THR A 167 -5.71 -5.19 -20.10
N ALA A 168 -6.26 -5.80 -21.15
CA ALA A 168 -5.49 -6.24 -22.31
C ALA A 168 -4.88 -5.05 -23.05
N LEU A 169 -3.61 -5.18 -23.45
CA LEU A 169 -2.94 -4.20 -24.30
C LEU A 169 -3.58 -4.24 -25.70
N THR A 170 -4.37 -3.22 -26.03
CA THR A 170 -5.01 -3.15 -27.34
C THR A 170 -3.97 -2.90 -28.44
N PRO A 171 -4.25 -3.27 -29.71
CA PRO A 171 -3.34 -2.99 -30.82
C PRO A 171 -2.97 -1.51 -30.94
N GLU A 172 -3.90 -0.61 -30.63
CA GLU A 172 -3.63 0.84 -30.62
C GLU A 172 -2.68 1.24 -29.48
N MET A 173 -2.91 0.76 -28.25
CA MET A 173 -2.02 1.02 -27.12
C MET A 173 -0.61 0.48 -27.39
N LYS A 174 -0.52 -0.70 -28.01
CA LYS A 174 0.76 -1.29 -28.43
C LYS A 174 1.50 -0.39 -29.42
N ARG A 175 0.82 0.09 -30.47
CA ARG A 175 1.44 1.03 -31.44
C ARG A 175 1.93 2.31 -30.76
N ARG A 176 1.12 2.93 -29.91
CA ARG A 176 1.53 4.14 -29.15
C ARG A 176 2.75 3.89 -28.26
N ALA A 177 2.83 2.70 -27.64
CA ALA A 177 3.99 2.32 -26.83
C ALA A 177 5.25 2.12 -27.69
N GLU A 178 5.12 1.49 -28.86
CA GLU A 178 6.22 1.32 -29.81
C GLU A 178 6.71 2.67 -30.36
N ASP A 179 5.80 3.59 -30.69
CA ASP A 179 6.14 4.93 -31.18
C ASP A 179 6.85 5.76 -30.10
N GLY A 180 6.43 5.64 -28.83
CA GLY A 180 7.11 6.30 -27.71
C GLY A 180 8.49 5.73 -27.39
N ALA A 181 8.76 4.49 -27.78
CA ALA A 181 10.05 3.82 -27.57
C ALA A 181 11.07 4.05 -28.70
N ARG A 182 10.64 4.61 -29.83
CA ARG A 182 11.51 5.01 -30.95
C ARG A 182 12.17 6.35 -30.66
#